data_AF-A0A7X0ZJH1-F1
#
_entry.id   AF-A0A7X0ZJH1-F1
#
_cell.length_a   1.000
_cell.length_b   1.000
_cell.length_c   1.000
_cell.angle_alpha   90.00
_cell.angle_beta   90.00
_cell.angle_gamma   90.00
#
_symmetry.space_group_name_H-M   'P 1'
#
loop_
_entity.id
_entity.type
_entity.pdbx_description
1 polymer ?
#
loop_
_entity_poly.entity_id
_entity_poly.type
_entity_poly.pdbx_seq_one_letter_code
_entity_poly.pdbx_strand_id
1 'polypeptide(L)'
;MEYVIELLKKEREALLSAIKGGDSDKIKSKVEVEQAVYWLEKIRELGFDCSKEKYEFIKLPDINTGFSEYHIMNDGDSDNIDDWIEIKDETGYPITLIFDDVLISRRPK
;
A
#
# COMPACT_ATOMS: atom_id res chain seq x y z
N MET A 1 2.23 -5.83 16.03
CA MET A 1 1.20 -5.08 15.27
C MET A 1 -0.21 -5.38 15.77
N GLU A 2 -0.53 -6.65 16.07
CA GLU A 2 -1.85 -7.08 16.57
C GLU A 2 -2.36 -6.28 17.77
N TYR A 3 -1.53 -6.09 18.81
CA TYR A 3 -1.89 -5.25 19.97
C TYR A 3 -2.35 -3.84 19.58
N VAL A 4 -1.63 -3.18 18.66
CA VAL A 4 -1.93 -1.81 18.22
C VAL A 4 -3.22 -1.77 17.41
N ILE A 5 -3.45 -2.75 16.53
CA ILE A 5 -4.69 -2.87 15.76
C ILE A 5 -5.89 -3.03 16.71
N GLU A 6 -5.78 -3.90 17.71
CA GLU A 6 -6.87 -4.11 18.68
C GLU A 6 -7.12 -2.88 19.56
N LEU A 7 -6.07 -2.12 19.92
CA LEU A 7 -6.21 -0.86 20.62
C LEU A 7 -6.98 0.18 19.78
N LEU A 8 -6.61 0.33 18.52
CA LEU A 8 -7.27 1.27 17.61
C LEU A 8 -8.72 0.88 17.29
N LYS A 9 -9.02 -0.42 17.21
CA LYS A 9 -10.41 -0.91 17.08
C LYS A 9 -11.26 -0.53 18.28
N LYS A 10 -10.72 -0.63 19.50
CA LYS A 10 -11.43 -0.18 20.72
C LYS A 10 -11.67 1.33 20.72
N GLU A 11 -10.67 2.10 20.31
CA GLU A 11 -10.80 3.57 20.17
C GLU A 11 -11.88 3.94 19.15
N ARG A 12 -11.95 3.24 18.02
CA ARG A 12 -13.01 3.41 17.02
C ARG A 12 -14.41 3.23 17.63
N GLU A 13 -14.62 2.21 18.45
CA GLU A 13 -15.92 1.97 19.11
C GLU A 13 -16.26 3.05 20.14
N ALA A 14 -15.25 3.56 20.87
CA ALA A 14 -15.42 4.67 21.79
C ALA A 14 -15.83 5.95 21.05
N LEU A 15 -15.14 6.27 19.95
CA LEU A 15 -15.47 7.41 19.09
C LEU A 15 -16.87 7.29 18.49
N LEU A 16 -17.26 6.09 18.03
CA LEU A 16 -18.61 5.84 17.53
C LEU A 16 -19.68 6.09 18.60
N SER A 17 -19.40 5.70 19.84
CA SER A 17 -20.31 5.92 20.97
C SER A 17 -20.44 7.42 21.30
N ALA A 18 -19.33 8.17 21.27
CA ALA A 18 -19.33 9.61 21.47
C ALA A 18 -20.12 10.36 20.36
N ILE A 19 -19.93 9.97 19.09
CA ILE A 19 -20.66 10.53 17.95
C ILE A 19 -22.17 10.28 18.09
N LYS A 20 -22.58 9.06 18.48
CA LYS A 20 -23.98 8.74 18.77
C LYS A 20 -24.55 9.55 19.94
N GLY A 21 -23.69 9.97 20.88
CA GLY A 21 -24.01 10.87 21.99
C GLY A 21 -24.06 12.36 21.63
N GLY A 22 -23.77 12.74 20.38
CA GLY A 22 -23.87 14.12 19.89
C GLY A 22 -22.53 14.83 19.68
N ASP A 23 -21.39 14.18 19.92
CA ASP A 23 -20.05 14.76 19.71
C ASP A 23 -19.62 14.60 18.24
N SER A 24 -20.22 15.41 17.35
CA SER A 24 -19.95 15.36 15.90
C SER A 24 -18.51 15.73 15.55
N ASP A 25 -17.80 16.44 16.42
CA ASP A 25 -16.42 16.88 16.19
C ASP A 25 -15.44 15.68 16.17
N LYS A 26 -15.88 14.51 16.68
CA LYS A 26 -15.10 13.26 16.67
C LYS A 26 -15.15 12.50 15.35
N ILE A 27 -15.98 12.90 14.39
CA ILE A 27 -16.11 12.21 13.10
C ILE A 27 -14.76 12.14 12.38
N LYS A 28 -13.99 13.25 12.37
CA LYS A 28 -12.68 13.28 11.72
C LYS A 28 -11.71 12.27 12.35
N SER A 29 -11.62 12.25 13.67
CA SER A 29 -10.76 11.31 14.39
C SER A 29 -11.17 9.86 14.16
N LYS A 30 -12.48 9.56 14.07
CA LYS A 30 -12.95 8.21 13.72
C LYS A 30 -12.44 7.78 12.35
N VAL A 31 -12.54 8.65 11.35
CA VAL A 31 -12.09 8.35 9.98
C VAL A 31 -10.58 8.12 9.95
N GLU A 32 -9.79 8.94 10.65
CA GLU A 32 -8.34 8.76 10.76
C GLU A 32 -7.97 7.42 11.42
N VAL A 33 -8.68 7.01 12.48
CA VAL A 33 -8.49 5.72 13.14
C VAL A 33 -8.86 4.55 12.21
N GLU A 34 -9.97 4.66 11.47
CA GLU A 34 -10.38 3.64 10.49
C GLU A 34 -9.34 3.47 9.38
N GLN A 35 -8.80 4.58 8.87
CA GLN A 35 -7.73 4.57 7.88
C GLN A 35 -6.45 3.93 8.44
N ALA A 36 -6.07 4.26 9.67
CA ALA A 36 -4.90 3.67 10.32
C ALA A 36 -5.06 2.16 10.53
N VAL A 37 -6.22 1.69 10.98
CA VAL A 37 -6.51 0.26 11.15
C VAL A 37 -6.40 -0.47 9.81
N TYR A 38 -7.01 0.07 8.75
CA TYR A 38 -6.94 -0.51 7.41
C TYR A 38 -5.49 -0.70 6.93
N TRP A 39 -4.67 0.36 7.04
CA TRP A 39 -3.26 0.28 6.65
C TRP A 39 -2.47 -0.73 7.48
N LEU A 40 -2.65 -0.75 8.79
CA LEU A 40 -1.95 -1.70 9.66
C LEU A 40 -2.35 -3.15 9.37
N GLU A 41 -3.61 -3.40 9.06
CA GLU A 41 -4.07 -4.73 8.65
C GLU A 41 -3.44 -5.16 7.32
N LYS A 42 -3.34 -4.25 6.34
CA LYS A 42 -2.66 -4.52 5.07
C LYS A 42 -1.17 -4.76 5.21
N ILE A 43 -0.47 -3.94 6.01
CA ILE A 43 0.95 -4.14 6.32
C ILE A 43 1.18 -5.51 6.96
N ARG A 44 0.29 -5.94 7.87
CA ARG A 44 0.34 -7.26 8.51
C ARG A 44 0.09 -8.39 7.50
N GLU A 45 -0.93 -8.26 6.65
CA GLU A 45 -1.29 -9.24 5.60
C GLU A 45 -0.14 -9.46 4.62
N LEU A 46 0.52 -8.38 4.19
CA LEU A 46 1.66 -8.39 3.29
C LEU A 46 2.98 -8.82 3.97
N GLY A 47 2.98 -9.06 5.29
CA GLY A 47 4.15 -9.51 6.02
C GLY A 47 5.26 -8.46 6.17
N PHE A 48 4.94 -7.18 6.07
CA PHE A 48 5.94 -6.12 6.22
C PHE A 48 6.44 -6.03 7.66
N ASP A 49 7.73 -6.34 7.85
CA ASP A 49 8.41 -6.33 9.14
C ASP A 49 9.59 -5.36 9.14
N CYS A 50 9.30 -4.09 9.43
CA CYS A 50 10.30 -3.02 9.51
C CYS A 50 11.35 -3.23 10.63
N SER A 51 11.18 -4.22 11.51
CA SER A 51 12.21 -4.56 12.51
C SER A 51 13.35 -5.39 11.91
N LYS A 52 13.06 -6.14 10.84
CA LYS A 52 14.02 -7.05 10.19
C LYS A 52 14.54 -6.47 8.89
N GLU A 53 13.68 -5.76 8.17
CA GLU A 53 13.90 -5.33 6.80
C GLU A 53 13.87 -3.81 6.68
N LYS A 54 14.55 -3.29 5.66
CA LYS A 54 14.41 -1.89 5.26
C LYS A 54 13.56 -1.86 4.01
N TYR A 55 12.49 -1.08 4.03
CA TYR A 55 11.68 -0.81 2.86
C TYR A 55 12.00 0.60 2.34
N GLU A 56 11.94 0.74 1.03
CA GLU A 56 12.00 2.02 0.33
C GLU A 56 10.71 2.25 -0.41
N PHE A 57 10.21 3.48 -0.34
CA PHE A 57 9.07 3.93 -1.11
C PHE A 57 9.59 4.68 -2.33
N ILE A 58 9.32 4.13 -3.52
CA ILE A 58 9.74 4.70 -4.79
C ILE A 58 8.48 5.25 -5.46
N LYS A 59 8.42 6.57 -5.60
CA LYS A 59 7.35 7.21 -6.37
C LYS A 59 7.73 7.21 -7.85
N LEU A 60 6.84 6.74 -8.72
CA LEU A 60 7.10 6.71 -10.15
C LEU A 60 7.16 8.15 -10.71
N PRO A 61 8.26 8.54 -11.37
CA PRO A 61 8.45 9.89 -11.86
C PRO A 61 7.59 10.12 -13.11
N ASP A 62 7.02 11.32 -13.27
CA ASP A 62 6.45 11.71 -14.57
C ASP A 62 7.59 11.95 -15.59
N ILE A 63 7.73 11.03 -16.53
CA ILE A 63 8.77 11.08 -17.57
C ILE A 63 8.37 11.94 -18.77
N ASN A 64 7.17 12.54 -18.80
CA ASN A 64 6.69 13.45 -19.85
C ASN A 64 6.86 12.93 -21.29
N THR A 65 6.78 11.61 -21.49
CA THR A 65 6.96 10.96 -22.80
C THR A 65 5.68 10.93 -23.64
N GLY A 66 4.54 11.33 -23.07
CA GLY A 66 3.21 11.19 -23.68
C GLY A 66 2.55 9.83 -23.49
N PHE A 67 3.23 8.89 -22.81
CA PHE A 67 2.67 7.61 -22.41
C PHE A 67 2.14 7.68 -20.97
N SER A 68 1.01 7.00 -20.74
CA SER A 68 0.29 7.07 -19.47
C SER A 68 0.71 5.99 -18.48
N GLU A 69 1.26 4.88 -18.98
CA GLU A 69 1.38 3.62 -18.24
C GLU A 69 2.80 3.05 -18.29
N TYR A 70 3.22 2.47 -17.16
CA TYR A 70 4.40 1.64 -16.99
C TYR A 70 3.96 0.19 -16.89
N HIS A 71 4.59 -0.69 -17.66
CA HIS A 71 4.39 -2.13 -17.57
C HIS A 71 5.48 -2.75 -16.69
N ILE A 72 5.11 -3.72 -15.86
CA ILE A 72 6.10 -4.48 -15.07
C ILE A 72 6.53 -5.71 -15.86
N MET A 73 7.83 -5.80 -16.15
CA MET A 73 8.44 -6.88 -16.91
C MET A 73 9.47 -7.62 -16.04
N ASN A 74 9.56 -8.94 -16.20
CA ASN A 74 10.72 -9.73 -15.79
C ASN A 74 11.67 -9.78 -17.00
N ASP A 75 12.89 -9.30 -16.84
CA ASP A 75 13.89 -9.22 -17.92
C ASP A 75 14.47 -10.58 -18.33
N GLY A 76 14.13 -11.66 -17.61
CA GLY A 76 14.63 -13.00 -17.89
C GLY A 76 16.14 -13.11 -17.73
N ASP A 77 16.76 -12.23 -16.92
CA ASP A 77 18.21 -12.09 -16.79
C ASP A 77 18.91 -11.77 -18.14
N SER A 78 18.21 -11.09 -19.06
CA SER A 78 18.67 -10.77 -20.42
C SER A 78 18.39 -9.31 -20.81
N ASP A 79 19.36 -8.68 -21.47
CA ASP A 79 19.16 -7.35 -22.08
C ASP A 79 18.34 -7.42 -23.38
N ASN A 80 18.06 -8.62 -23.90
CA ASN A 80 17.25 -8.80 -25.08
C ASN A 80 15.75 -8.74 -24.73
N ILE A 81 15.06 -7.72 -25.24
CA ILE A 81 13.64 -7.46 -24.96
C ILE A 81 12.72 -8.62 -25.39
N ASP A 82 13.11 -9.43 -26.36
CA ASP A 82 12.32 -10.59 -26.79
C ASP A 82 12.26 -11.68 -25.72
N ASP A 83 13.20 -11.67 -24.77
CA ASP A 83 13.22 -12.61 -23.63
C ASP A 83 12.38 -12.11 -22.44
N TRP A 84 11.89 -10.86 -22.50
CA TRP A 84 11.17 -10.24 -21.39
C TRP A 84 9.75 -10.79 -21.27
N ILE A 85 9.35 -11.07 -20.03
CA ILE A 85 8.04 -11.62 -19.71
C ILE A 85 7.23 -10.60 -18.93
N GLU A 86 6.10 -10.19 -19.51
CA GLU A 86 5.17 -9.28 -18.86
C GLU A 86 4.49 -9.93 -17.65
N ILE A 87 4.57 -9.26 -16.50
CA ILE A 87 3.96 -9.74 -15.26
C ILE A 87 2.46 -9.46 -15.28
N LYS A 88 1.68 -10.48 -14.92
CA LYS A 88 0.22 -10.46 -14.89
C LYS A 88 -0.30 -10.72 -13.49
N ASP A 89 -1.46 -10.17 -13.19
CA ASP A 89 -2.18 -10.43 -11.94
C ASP A 89 -2.81 -11.84 -11.94
N GLU A 90 -3.48 -12.18 -10.84
CA GLU A 90 -4.16 -13.48 -10.67
C GLU A 90 -5.28 -13.74 -11.67
N THR A 91 -5.78 -12.70 -12.34
CA THR A 91 -6.82 -12.78 -13.38
C THR A 91 -6.22 -12.85 -14.79
N GLY A 92 -4.90 -12.76 -14.91
CA GLY A 92 -4.16 -12.85 -16.17
C GLY A 92 -4.06 -11.53 -16.93
N TYR A 93 -4.45 -10.39 -16.33
CA TYR A 93 -4.25 -9.07 -16.93
C TYR A 93 -2.87 -8.51 -16.57
N PRO A 94 -2.22 -7.76 -17.49
CA PRO A 94 -0.97 -7.07 -17.18
C PRO A 94 -1.08 -6.17 -15.97
N ILE A 95 -0.07 -6.18 -15.11
CA ILE A 95 0.05 -5.19 -14.03
C ILE A 95 0.63 -3.91 -14.64
N THR A 96 -0.21 -2.89 -14.77
CA THR A 96 0.18 -1.56 -15.21
C THR A 96 0.19 -0.57 -14.04
N LEU A 97 1.11 0.38 -14.10
CA LEU A 97 1.25 1.47 -13.14
C LEU A 97 1.18 2.80 -13.90
N ILE A 98 0.83 3.88 -13.22
CA ILE A 98 0.82 5.23 -13.81
C ILE A 98 1.82 6.13 -13.08
N PHE A 99 2.06 7.32 -13.63
CA PHE A 99 2.82 8.34 -12.91
C PHE A 99 2.16 8.61 -11.54
N ASP A 100 2.98 8.98 -10.55
CA ASP A 100 2.60 9.14 -9.15
C ASP A 100 2.27 7.87 -8.35
N ASP A 101 2.15 6.69 -8.98
CA ASP A 101 2.06 5.44 -8.23
C ASP A 101 3.32 5.21 -7.37
N VAL A 102 3.15 4.44 -6.29
CA VAL A 102 4.21 4.18 -5.31
C VAL A 102 4.52 2.68 -5.26
N LEU A 103 5.78 2.36 -5.51
CA LEU A 103 6.35 1.03 -5.30
C LEU A 103 6.97 0.94 -3.91
N ILE A 104 6.81 -0.22 -3.27
CA ILE A 104 7.48 -0.54 -2.00
C ILE A 104 8.51 -1.63 -2.29
N SER A 105 9.79 -1.30 -2.19
CA SER A 105 10.88 -2.23 -2.42
C SER A 105 11.53 -2.65 -1.11
N ARG A 106 11.76 -3.96 -0.95
CA ARG A 106 12.51 -4.53 0.17
C ARG A 106 14.00 -4.47 -0.15
N ARG A 107 14.77 -3.74 0.66
CA ARG A 107 16.24 -3.77 0.60
C ARG A 107 16.76 -4.90 1.52
N PRO A 108 17.43 -5.93 0.97
CA PRO A 108 18.17 -6.86 1.81
C PRO A 108 19.25 -6.12 2.60
N LYS A 109 19.51 -6.56 3.84
CA LYS A 109 20.58 -6.03 4.69
C LYS A 109 21.95 -6.49 4.20
#